data_AF-A0A3C0R1J8-F1
#
_entry.id   AF-A0A3C0R1J8-F1
#
_cell.length_a   1.000
_cell.length_b   1.000
_cell.length_c   1.000
_cell.angle_alpha   90.00
_cell.angle_beta   90.00
_cell.angle_gamma   90.00
#
_symmetry.space_group_name_H-M   'P 1'
#
loop_
_entity.id
_entity.type
_entity.pdbx_description
1 polymer ?
#
loop_
_entity_poly.entity_id
_entity_poly.type
_entity_poly.pdbx_seq_one_letter_code
_entity_poly.pdbx_strand_id
1 'polypeptide(L)'
;VFVSVAFLWTLALSVSPQLHERIHPDANRIEHTCAATFISSGNYDHAPQLPLVSAPALVVQFSKIPLLNPLWVPSPFLAASIFEHAPPAHS
;
A
#
# COMPACT_ATOMS: atom_id res chain seq x y z
N VAL A 1 0.40 16.50 -16.97
CA VAL A 1 1.47 17.36 -16.42
C VAL A 1 0.90 18.40 -15.45
N PHE A 2 -0.01 19.29 -15.88
CA PHE A 2 -0.57 20.33 -14.99
C PHE A 2 -1.31 19.78 -13.74
N VAL A 3 -2.10 18.71 -13.89
CA VAL A 3 -2.84 18.09 -12.76
C VAL A 3 -1.87 17.51 -11.71
N SER A 4 -0.80 16.86 -12.16
CA SER A 4 0.21 16.27 -11.27
C SER A 4 0.97 17.35 -10.49
N VAL A 5 1.33 18.45 -11.16
CA VAL A 5 1.99 19.59 -10.51
C VAL A 5 1.06 20.23 -9.47
N ALA A 6 -0.20 20.46 -9.81
CA ALA A 6 -1.19 20.98 -8.87
C ALA A 6 -1.34 20.06 -7.66
N PHE A 7 -1.47 18.74 -7.87
CA PHE A 7 -1.58 17.77 -6.80
C PHE A 7 -0.36 17.75 -5.87
N LEU A 8 0.85 17.77 -6.43
CA LEU A 8 2.10 17.82 -5.64
C LEU A 8 2.19 19.10 -4.82
N TRP A 9 1.75 20.23 -5.37
CA TRP A 9 1.66 21.48 -4.63
C TRP A 9 0.66 21.38 -3.48
N THR A 10 -0.54 20.87 -3.72
CA THR A 10 -1.54 20.68 -2.67
C THR A 10 -1.03 19.75 -1.56
N LEU A 11 -0.30 18.70 -1.92
CA LEU A 11 0.34 17.77 -0.98
C LEU A 11 1.45 18.44 -0.16
N ALA A 12 2.27 19.28 -0.79
CA ALA A 12 3.30 20.04 -0.09
C ALA A 12 2.69 21.02 0.93
N LEU A 13 1.56 21.66 0.58
CA LEU A 13 0.84 22.57 1.47
C LEU A 13 0.12 21.83 2.61
N SER A 14 -0.39 20.62 2.38
CA SER A 14 -1.05 19.84 3.43
C SER A 14 -0.09 19.41 4.55
N VAL A 15 1.22 19.27 4.25
CA VAL A 15 2.23 18.86 5.24
C VAL A 15 3.06 20.04 5.79
N SER A 16 2.87 21.26 5.28
CA SER A 16 3.63 22.45 5.70
C SER A 16 2.70 23.64 6.01
N PRO A 17 2.21 23.77 7.26
CA PRO A 17 1.32 24.87 7.66
C PRO A 17 1.91 26.25 7.45
N GLN A 18 3.21 26.42 7.69
CA GLN A 18 3.92 27.69 7.50
C GLN A 18 3.94 28.13 6.04
N LEU A 19 4.06 27.19 5.10
CA LEU A 19 3.98 27.50 3.68
C LEU A 19 2.54 27.78 3.25
N HIS A 20 1.58 27.03 3.80
CA HIS A 20 0.15 27.22 3.57
C HIS A 20 -0.32 28.62 4.00
N GLU A 21 0.06 29.07 5.20
CA GLU A 21 -0.24 30.42 5.71
C GLU A 21 0.40 31.54 4.86
N ARG A 22 1.58 31.30 4.27
CA ARG A 22 2.23 32.29 3.39
C ARG A 22 1.47 32.52 2.09
N ILE A 23 0.75 31.51 1.60
CA ILE A 23 -0.06 31.63 0.38
C ILE A 23 -1.37 32.34 0.70
N HIS A 24 -2.03 31.99 1.81
CA HIS A 24 -3.15 32.78 2.32
C HIS A 24 -3.18 32.77 3.86
N PRO A 25 -3.22 33.96 4.52
CA PRO A 25 -3.07 34.07 5.97
C PRO A 25 -4.18 33.45 6.82
N ASP A 26 -5.34 33.15 6.23
CA ASP A 26 -6.47 32.53 6.91
C ASP A 26 -6.41 30.99 6.92
N ALA A 27 -5.37 30.38 6.33
CA ALA A 27 -5.17 28.94 6.22
C ALA A 27 -5.22 28.17 7.56
N ASN A 28 -4.92 28.85 8.67
CA ASN A 28 -4.87 28.26 10.01
C ASN A 28 -6.18 28.44 10.81
N ARG A 29 -7.22 28.97 10.18
CA ARG A 29 -8.55 29.04 10.82
C ARG A 29 -9.18 27.65 10.80
N ILE A 30 -9.84 27.28 11.90
CA ILE A 30 -10.51 25.98 12.07
C ILE A 30 -11.58 25.75 10.99
N GLU A 31 -12.27 26.81 10.59
CA GLU A 31 -13.33 26.77 9.57
C GLU A 31 -12.79 26.83 8.12
N HIS A 32 -11.47 26.93 7.94
CA HIS A 32 -10.87 27.08 6.61
C HIS A 32 -10.88 25.74 5.86
N THR A 33 -11.54 25.74 4.69
CA THR A 33 -11.68 24.55 3.86
C THR A 33 -11.05 24.80 2.49
N CYS A 34 -9.98 24.07 2.17
CA CYS A 34 -9.31 24.10 0.88
C CYS A 34 -8.81 22.69 0.50
N ALA A 35 -8.26 22.54 -0.69
CA ALA A 35 -7.76 21.25 -1.15
C ALA A 35 -6.65 20.66 -0.24
N ALA A 36 -5.81 21.50 0.38
CA ALA A 36 -4.77 21.05 1.31
C ALA A 36 -5.35 20.53 2.63
N THR A 37 -6.43 21.15 3.15
CA THR A 37 -7.08 20.68 4.37
C THR A 37 -7.87 19.40 4.14
N PHE A 38 -8.46 19.21 2.95
CA PHE A 38 -9.05 17.92 2.56
C PHE A 38 -8.02 16.78 2.49
N ILE A 39 -6.84 17.03 1.90
CA ILE A 39 -5.75 16.04 1.87
C ILE A 39 -5.26 15.73 3.29
N SER A 40 -5.07 16.76 4.13
CA SER A 40 -4.60 16.58 5.51
C SER A 40 -5.60 15.87 6.41
N SER A 41 -6.90 16.08 6.23
CA SER A 41 -7.94 15.47 7.06
C SER A 41 -8.31 14.06 6.61
N GLY A 42 -7.93 13.66 5.38
CA GLY A 42 -8.42 12.42 4.77
C GLY A 42 -9.93 12.44 4.48
N ASN A 43 -10.58 13.60 4.61
CA ASN A 43 -12.03 13.75 4.46
C ASN A 43 -12.38 13.93 2.98
N TYR A 44 -12.15 12.89 2.18
CA TYR A 44 -12.61 12.82 0.80
C TYR A 44 -13.31 11.48 0.58
N ASP A 45 -14.33 11.47 -0.27
CA ASP A 45 -15.03 10.24 -0.61
C ASP A 45 -14.05 9.30 -1.34
N HIS A 46 -13.59 8.27 -0.63
CA HIS A 46 -12.85 7.20 -1.25
C HIS A 46 -13.79 6.49 -2.22
N ALA A 47 -13.48 6.53 -3.52
CA ALA A 47 -14.12 5.62 -4.46
C ALA A 47 -13.97 4.19 -3.92
N PRO A 48 -15.01 3.34 -4.00
CA PRO A 48 -14.91 1.97 -3.52
C PRO A 48 -13.70 1.31 -4.18
N GLN A 49 -12.72 0.91 -3.36
CA GLN A 49 -11.51 0.29 -3.87
C GLN A 49 -11.89 -1.06 -4.47
N LEU A 50 -11.75 -1.20 -5.80
CA LEU A 50 -11.84 -2.52 -6.40
C LEU A 50 -10.70 -3.38 -5.82
N PRO A 51 -10.98 -4.64 -5.42
CA PRO A 51 -9.93 -5.54 -4.97
C PRO A 51 -8.84 -5.65 -6.04
N LEU A 52 -7.63 -5.18 -5.72
CA LEU A 52 -6.45 -5.30 -6.60
C LEU A 52 -6.07 -6.76 -6.84
N VAL A 53 -6.46 -7.65 -5.94
CA VAL A 53 -6.26 -9.09 -6.00
C VAL A 53 -7.59 -9.76 -5.69
N SER A 54 -8.12 -10.48 -6.67
CA SER A 54 -9.12 -11.52 -6.40
C SER A 54 -8.38 -12.76 -5.92
N ALA A 55 -8.92 -13.43 -4.89
CA ALA A 55 -8.44 -14.76 -4.55
C ALA A 55 -8.50 -15.65 -5.82
N PRO A 56 -7.47 -16.46 -6.10
CA PRO A 56 -7.55 -17.45 -7.17
C PRO A 56 -8.77 -18.34 -6.93
N ALA A 57 -9.60 -18.53 -7.95
CA ALA A 57 -10.67 -19.52 -7.88
C ALA A 57 -10.02 -20.88 -7.61
N LEU A 58 -10.53 -21.62 -6.62
CA LEU A 58 -10.09 -22.98 -6.34
C LEU A 58 -10.50 -23.87 -7.51
N VAL A 59 -9.63 -23.99 -8.51
CA VAL A 59 -9.79 -24.97 -9.58
C VAL A 59 -9.27 -26.29 -9.03
N VAL A 60 -10.19 -27.23 -8.83
CA VAL A 60 -9.85 -28.62 -8.50
C VAL A 60 -9.25 -29.25 -9.76
N GLN A 61 -7.96 -29.02 -9.97
CA GLN A 61 -7.21 -29.58 -11.09
C GLN A 61 -6.52 -30.86 -10.60
N PHE A 62 -7.26 -31.97 -10.58
CA PHE A 62 -6.65 -33.29 -10.42
C PHE A 62 -5.90 -33.63 -11.72
N SER A 63 -4.60 -33.34 -11.75
CA SER A 63 -3.73 -33.94 -12.75
C SER A 63 -3.44 -35.40 -12.38
N LYS A 64 -3.42 -36.29 -13.37
CA LYS A 64 -2.94 -37.66 -13.19
C LYS A 64 -1.47 -37.57 -12.80
N ILE A 65 -1.15 -37.81 -11.52
CA ILE A 65 0.21 -37.79 -11.00
C ILE A 65 0.99 -38.89 -11.73
N PRO A 66 2.01 -38.56 -12.54
CA PRO A 66 2.91 -39.56 -13.10
C PRO A 66 3.57 -40.31 -11.95
N LEU A 67 3.79 -41.61 -12.08
CA LEU A 67 4.53 -42.37 -11.08
C LEU A 67 5.93 -41.75 -10.92
N LEU A 68 6.14 -40.99 -9.85
CA LEU A 68 7.42 -40.38 -9.53
C LEU A 68 8.30 -41.45 -8.91
N ASN A 69 9.45 -41.73 -9.54
CA ASN A 69 10.49 -42.51 -8.89
C ASN A 69 11.23 -41.60 -7.91
N PRO A 70 11.27 -41.92 -6.59
CA PRO A 70 12.01 -41.12 -5.64
C PRO A 70 13.50 -41.24 -5.96
N LEU A 71 14.09 -40.17 -6.50
CA LEU A 71 15.54 -40.01 -6.57
C LEU A 71 15.99 -39.37 -5.25
N TRP A 72 16.88 -40.02 -4.53
CA TRP A 72 17.43 -39.47 -3.30
C TRP A 72 18.30 -38.25 -3.65
N VAL A 73 17.86 -37.05 -3.28
CA VAL A 73 18.64 -35.82 -3.43
C VAL A 73 19.19 -35.41 -2.06
N PRO A 74 20.45 -34.96 -1.96
CA PRO A 74 20.98 -34.37 -0.75
C PRO A 74 20.10 -33.19 -0.32
N SER A 75 19.74 -33.12 0.96
CA SER A 75 18.91 -32.05 1.53
C SER A 75 19.55 -30.67 1.29
N PRO A 76 18.93 -29.79 0.48
CA PRO A 76 19.40 -28.41 0.36
C PRO A 76 19.02 -27.57 1.59
N PHE A 77 18.23 -28.13 2.52
CA PHE A 77 17.61 -27.41 3.63
C PHE A 77 18.59 -26.86 4.68
N LEU A 78 19.84 -27.34 4.71
CA LEU A 78 20.88 -26.74 5.55
C LEU A 78 21.23 -25.29 5.15
N ALA A 79 21.06 -24.93 3.87
CA ALA A 79 21.32 -23.56 3.41
C ALA A 79 20.07 -22.66 3.47
N ALA A 80 18.88 -23.25 3.31
CA ALA A 80 17.61 -22.50 3.28
C ALA A 80 17.13 -22.06 4.67
N SER A 81 17.58 -22.71 5.74
CA SER A 81 17.20 -22.37 7.12
C SER A 81 17.64 -20.97 7.58
N ILE A 82 18.57 -20.33 6.85
CA ILE A 82 19.02 -18.95 7.11
C ILE A 82 17.90 -17.94 6.80
N PHE A 83 17.00 -18.28 5.88
CA PHE A 83 15.93 -17.40 5.42
C PHE A 83 14.58 -17.68 6.08
N GLU A 84 14.49 -18.68 6.95
CA GLU A 84 13.30 -18.93 7.75
C GLU A 84 13.22 -17.90 8.87
N HIS A 85 12.46 -16.83 8.66
CA HIS A 85 12.10 -15.91 9.74
C HIS A 85 10.95 -16.50 10.55
N ALA A 86 11.13 -16.58 11.87
CA ALA A 86 10.05 -16.93 12.78
C ALA A 86 8.92 -15.89 12.69
N PRO A 87 7.64 -16.28 12.90
CA PRO A 87 6.54 -15.34 12.96
C PRO A 87 6.80 -14.25 14.04
N PRO A 88 6.38 -13.00 13.82
CA PRO A 88 6.51 -11.95 14.84
C PRO A 88 5.80 -12.39 16.12
N ALA A 89 6.47 -12.20 17.26
CA ALA A 89 6.05 -12.74 18.55
C ALA A 89 4.72 -12.14 19.07
N HIS A 90 4.26 -11.03 18.51
CA HIS A 90 3.08 -10.30 18.97
C HIS A 90 2.30 -9.70 17.79
N SER A 91 0.99 -9.92 17.79
CA SER A 91 -0.02 -9.29 16.91
C SER A 91 -0.70 -8.12 17.61
#